data_AF-A0A8T5ADB1-F1
#
_entry.id   AF-A0A8T5ADB1-F1
#
_cell.length_a   1.000
_cell.length_b   1.000
_cell.length_c   1.000
_cell.angle_alpha   90.00
_cell.angle_beta   90.00
_cell.angle_gamma   90.00
#
_symmetry.space_group_name_H-M   'P 1'
#
loop_
_entity.id
_entity.type
_entity.pdbx_description
1 polymer ?
#
loop_
_entity_poly.entity_id
_entity_poly.type
_entity_poly.pdbx_seq_one_letter_code
_entity_poly.pdbx_strand_id
1 'polypeptide(L)' 'MTSKLMKPLKLIYSGKTENVFSTENPKLRIFRFKDTILGHPDGTPDRGGHFKVGKLRDKVKAVVESIDNLFVFCLQGAF' A
#
# COMPACT_ATOMS: atom_id res chain seq x y z
N MET A 1 -2.43 -17.70 -11.71
CA MET A 1 -3.53 -18.19 -10.85
C MET A 1 -3.27 -17.72 -9.43
N THR A 2 -4.04 -16.78 -8.89
CA THR A 2 -3.98 -16.43 -7.46
C THR A 2 -4.68 -17.54 -6.67
N SER A 3 -3.97 -18.19 -5.75
CA SER A 3 -4.53 -19.26 -4.92
C SER A 3 -5.74 -18.71 -4.13
N LYS A 4 -6.74 -19.56 -3.84
CA LYS A 4 -7.91 -19.18 -3.01
C LYS A 4 -7.48 -18.51 -1.69
N LEU A 5 -6.34 -18.92 -1.14
CA LEU A 5 -5.73 -18.39 0.08
C LEU A 5 -5.32 -16.91 0.01
N MET A 6 -5.22 -16.32 -1.19
CA MET A 6 -4.85 -14.91 -1.40
C MET A 6 -6.03 -14.04 -1.83
N LYS A 7 -7.27 -14.50 -1.66
CA LYS A 7 -8.44 -13.67 -1.92
C LYS A 7 -8.72 -12.75 -0.73
N PRO A 8 -9.02 -11.45 -0.96
CA PRO A 8 -9.45 -10.55 0.10
C PRO A 8 -10.83 -10.99 0.62
N LEU A 9 -10.96 -11.17 1.93
CA LEU A 9 -12.22 -11.56 2.57
C LEU A 9 -12.92 -10.39 3.26
N LYS A 10 -12.26 -9.79 4.27
CA LYS A 10 -12.83 -8.72 5.09
C LYS A 10 -11.89 -7.54 5.15
N LEU A 11 -12.43 -6.33 5.02
CA LEU A 11 -11.71 -5.09 5.29
C LEU A 11 -11.43 -4.99 6.79
N ILE A 12 -10.15 -4.97 7.16
CA ILE A 12 -9.70 -4.81 8.56
C ILE A 12 -9.51 -3.33 8.86
N TYR A 13 -8.90 -2.61 7.93
CA TYR A 13 -8.53 -1.20 8.12
C TYR A 13 -8.62 -0.45 6.80
N SER A 14 -9.12 0.80 6.86
CA SER A 14 -9.17 1.72 5.72
C SER A 14 -8.48 3.02 6.12
N GLY A 15 -7.25 3.17 5.66
CA GLY A 15 -6.42 4.34 5.88
C GLY A 15 -6.58 5.39 4.78
N LYS A 16 -5.80 6.46 4.88
CA LYS A 16 -5.82 7.55 3.89
C LYS A 16 -5.22 7.11 2.55
N THR A 17 -4.18 6.29 2.57
CA THR A 17 -3.40 5.85 1.40
C THR A 17 -3.52 4.36 1.11
N GLU A 18 -4.14 3.57 1.98
CA GLU A 18 -4.23 2.12 1.79
C GLU A 18 -5.47 1.52 2.46
N ASN A 19 -5.81 0.31 2.05
CA ASN A 19 -6.76 -0.57 2.71
C ASN A 19 -6.06 -1.88 3.05
N VAL A 20 -6.38 -2.45 4.21
CA VAL A 20 -5.84 -3.74 4.66
C VAL A 20 -6.98 -4.75 4.74
N PHE A 21 -6.82 -5.88 4.08
CA PHE A 21 -7.80 -6.97 4.07
C PHE A 21 -7.24 -8.23 4.72
N SER A 22 -8.12 -8.98 5.39
CA SER A 22 -7.83 -10.36 5.80
C SER A 22 -7.86 -11.30 4.59
N THR A 23 -7.26 -12.47 4.76
CA THR A 23 -7.34 -13.60 3.84
C THR A 23 -7.81 -14.85 4.58
N GLU A 24 -8.05 -15.96 3.86
CA GLU A 24 -8.33 -17.26 4.49
C GLU A 24 -7.16 -17.74 5.36
N ASN A 25 -5.92 -17.33 5.05
CA ASN A 25 -4.78 -17.58 5.91
C ASN A 25 -4.63 -16.46 6.97
N PRO A 26 -4.76 -16.75 8.28
CA PRO A 26 -4.69 -15.73 9.32
C PRO A 26 -3.30 -15.09 9.46
N LYS A 27 -2.25 -15.69 8.89
CA LYS A 27 -0.88 -15.13 8.85
C LYS A 27 -0.64 -14.19 7.67
N LEU A 28 -1.56 -14.12 6.71
CA LEU A 28 -1.43 -13.27 5.52
C LEU A 28 -2.43 -12.11 5.54
N ARG A 29 -1.99 -10.97 5.02
CA ARG A 29 -2.77 -9.74 4.85
C ARG A 29 -2.55 -9.20 3.44
N ILE A 30 -3.58 -8.57 2.88
CA ILE A 30 -3.49 -7.90 1.59
C ILE A 30 -3.52 -6.40 1.84
N PHE A 31 -2.44 -5.73 1.45
CA PHE A 31 -2.34 -4.28 1.43
C PHE A 31 -2.72 -3.79 0.03
N ARG A 32 -3.76 -2.94 -0.04
CA ARG A 32 -4.20 -2.29 -1.29
C ARG A 32 -3.97 -0.80 -1.18
N PHE A 33 -2.90 -0.32 -1.77
CA PHE A 33 -2.58 1.10 -1.84
C PHE A 33 -3.60 1.85 -2.71
N LYS A 34 -3.73 3.16 -2.46
CA LYS A 34 -4.59 4.11 -3.16
C LYS A 34 -3.70 5.15 -3.83
N ASP A 35 -4.20 5.72 -4.93
CA ASP A 35 -3.54 6.83 -5.64
C ASP A 35 -3.59 8.16 -4.86
N THR A 36 -4.10 8.17 -3.63
CA THR A 36 -4.24 9.36 -2.80
C THR A 36 -2.89 9.97 -2.45
N ILE A 37 -2.74 11.27 -2.67
CA ILE A 37 -1.62 12.09 -2.21
C ILE A 37 -2.00 12.74 -0.88
N LEU A 38 -1.06 12.75 0.05
CA LEU A 38 -1.20 13.48 1.31
C LEU A 38 -0.36 14.75 1.31
N GLY A 39 -0.77 15.70 2.14
CA GLY A 39 -0.15 17.02 2.20
C GLY A 39 -0.56 17.83 3.41
N HIS A 40 -0.25 19.12 3.34
CA HIS A 40 -0.61 20.15 4.31
C HIS A 40 -2.06 20.62 4.13
N PRO A 41 -2.64 21.33 5.12
CA PRO A 41 -4.00 21.88 5.03
C PRO A 41 -4.21 22.84 3.85
N ASP A 42 -3.15 23.49 3.39
CA ASP A 42 -3.15 24.44 2.27
C ASP A 42 -3.19 23.75 0.89
N GLY A 43 -3.18 22.42 0.86
CA GLY A 43 -3.20 21.62 -0.37
C GLY A 43 -1.81 21.24 -0.91
N THR A 44 -0.72 21.73 -0.30
CA THR A 44 0.64 21.40 -0.74
C THR A 44 0.97 19.93 -0.45
N PRO A 45 1.38 19.12 -1.46
CA PRO A 45 1.81 17.74 -1.25
C PRO A 45 3.00 17.63 -0.30
N ASP A 46 2.96 16.68 0.64
CA ASP A 46 4.02 16.49 1.64
C ASP A 46 4.21 15.01 2.01
N ARG A 47 5.47 14.61 2.17
CA ARG A 47 5.87 13.25 2.59
C ARG A 47 5.67 13.12 4.09
N GLY A 48 4.52 12.58 4.48
CA GLY A 48 4.10 12.51 5.89
C GLY A 48 2.91 13.41 6.20
N GLY A 49 2.42 14.15 5.19
CA GLY A 49 1.24 14.97 5.30
C GLY A 49 0.03 14.19 5.83
N HIS A 50 -0.84 14.90 6.56
CA HIS A 50 -2.01 14.30 7.19
C HIS A 50 -3.29 14.52 6.39
N PHE A 51 -3.31 15.46 5.44
CA PHE A 51 -4.53 15.85 4.73
C PHE A 51 -4.54 15.20 3.35
N LYS A 52 -5.71 14.75 2.88
CA LYS A 52 -5.84 14.27 1.50
C LYS A 52 -5.89 15.50 0.60
N VAL A 53 -4.87 15.68 -0.22
CA VAL A 53 -4.72 16.88 -1.07
C VAL A 53 -4.91 16.58 -2.56
N GLY A 54 -4.92 15.31 -2.95
CA GLY A 54 -5.17 14.95 -4.35
C GLY A 54 -5.07 13.47 -4.64
N LYS A 55 -5.01 13.15 -5.94
CA LYS A 55 -4.74 11.82 -6.47
C LYS A 55 -3.67 11.92 -7.55
N LEU A 56 -2.71 11.00 -7.53
CA LEU A 56 -1.74 10.81 -8.59
C LEU A 56 -2.01 9.45 -9.22
N ARG A 57 -2.50 9.46 -10.46
CA ARG A 57 -2.78 8.24 -11.22
C ARG A 57 -1.52 7.38 -11.30
N ASP A 58 -1.69 6.07 -11.17
CA ASP A 58 -0.62 5.07 -11.24
C ASP A 58 0.44 5.17 -10.12
N LYS A 59 0.22 6.02 -9.11
CA LYS A 59 1.06 6.07 -7.90
C LYS A 59 1.14 4.69 -7.24
N VAL A 60 0.04 3.96 -7.20
CA VAL A 60 0.02 2.60 -6.63
C VAL A 60 1.01 1.67 -7.31
N LYS A 61 1.13 1.75 -8.64
CA LYS A 61 2.07 0.92 -9.40
C LYS A 61 3.51 1.22 -8.97
N ALA A 62 3.89 2.49 -8.96
CA ALA A 62 5.23 2.92 -8.55
C ALA A 62 5.55 2.54 -7.09
N VAL A 63 4.58 2.63 -6.18
CA VAL A 63 4.75 2.24 -4.78
C VAL A 63 4.98 0.74 -4.65
N VAL A 64 4.16 -0.09 -5.32
CA VAL A 64 4.31 -1.55 -5.27
C VAL A 64 5.66 -1.97 -5.86
N GLU A 65 6.06 -1.44 -7.02
CA GLU A 65 7.37 -1.72 -7.63
C GLU A 65 8.52 -1.32 -6.70
N SER A 66 8.42 -0.19 -6.01
CA SER A 66 9.44 0.27 -5.05
C SER A 66 9.57 -0.65 -3.85
N ILE A 67 8.45 -1.14 -3.30
CA ILE A 67 8.44 -2.07 -2.17
C ILE A 67 9.04 -3.42 -2.59
N ASP A 68 8.64 -3.95 -3.74
CA ASP A 68 9.13 -5.23 -4.25
C ASP A 68 10.66 -5.17 -4.44
N ASN A 69 11.16 -4.08 -5.03
CA ASN A 69 12.59 -3.86 -5.21
C ASN A 69 13.34 -3.74 -3.88
N LEU A 70 12.78 -3.04 -2.89
CA LEU A 70 13.38 -2.93 -1.55
C LEU A 70 13.47 -4.29 -0.86
N PHE A 71 12.41 -5.11 -0.93
CA PHE A 71 12.41 -6.44 -0.35
C PHE A 71 13.45 -7.35 -1.01
N VAL A 72 13.58 -7.30 -2.34
CA VAL A 72 14.63 -8.05 -3.06
C VAL A 72 16.02 -7.62 -2.60
N PHE A 73 16.27 -6.32 -2.48
CA PHE A 73 17.56 -5.80 -2.03
C PHE A 73 17.87 -6.22 -0.58
N CYS A 74 16.91 -6.12 0.34
CA CYS A 74 17.07 -6.55 1.73
C CYS A 74 17.36 -8.05 1.86
N LEU A 75 16.77 -8.90 1.01
CA LEU A 75 17.03 -10.33 1.01
C LEU A 75 18.38 -10.70 0.38
N GLN A 76 18.90 -9.89 -0.54
CA GLN A 76 20.19 -10.11 -1.20
C GLN A 76 21.38 -9.60 -0.39
N GLY A 77 21.21 -8.60 0.49
CA GLY A 77 22.25 -8.10 1.39
C GLY A 77 22.36 -8.83 2.74
N ALA A 78 21.55 -9.87 2.96
CA ALA A 78 21.49 -10.62 4.22
C ALA A 78 22.20 -12.00 4.16
N PHE A 79 23.03 -12.24 3.14
CA PHE A 79 23.85 -13.45 2.98
C PHE A 79 25.33 -13.11 2.95
#